data_AF-A0A392S426-F1
#
_entry.id   AF-A0A392S426-F1
#
_cell.length_a   1.000
_cell.length_b   1.000
_cell.length_c   1.000
_cell.angle_alpha   90.00
_cell.angle_beta   90.00
_cell.angle_gamma   90.00
#
_symmetry.space_group_name_H-M   'P 1'
#
loop_
_entity.id
_entity.type
_entity.pdbx_description
1 polymer ?
#
loop_
_entity_poly.entity_id
_entity_poly.type
_entity_poly.pdbx_seq_one_letter_code
_entity_poly.pdbx_strand_id
1 'polypeptide(L)' 'MVKEGIVLGKISSRGIEVDQAKVEVIKDLPRPLNVKGVRSFLGHA' A
#
# COMPACT_ATOMS: atom_id res chain seq x y z
N MET A 1 -16.05 -3.95 -2.01
CA MET A 1 -15.56 -2.76 -2.73
C MET A 1 -15.11 -1.74 -1.69
N VAL A 2 -13.81 -1.48 -1.57
CA VAL A 2 -13.28 -0.55 -0.54
C VAL A 2 -13.67 0.87 -0.97
N LYS A 3 -14.48 1.56 -0.16
CA LYS A 3 -14.94 2.94 -0.48
C LYS A 3 -13.90 4.00 -0.12
N GLU A 4 -13.12 3.77 0.94
CA GLU A 4 -11.98 4.59 1.35
C GLU A 4 -10.98 3.68 2.07
N GLY A 5 -9.70 3.71 1.69
CA GLY A 5 -8.66 2.90 2.31
C GLY A 5 -7.36 3.67 2.41
N ILE A 6 -6.84 3.83 3.63
CA ILE A 6 -5.64 4.62 3.96
C ILE A 6 -4.36 3.77 3.88
N VAL A 7 -4.29 2.80 2.96
CA VAL A 7 -3.15 1.86 2.93
C VAL A 7 -1.91 2.55 2.37
N LEU A 8 -2.06 3.33 1.29
CA LEU A 8 -0.98 4.09 0.65
C LEU A 8 -1.28 5.58 0.48
N GLY A 9 -2.55 5.97 0.68
CA GLY A 9 -3.04 7.30 0.37
C GLY A 9 -4.52 7.44 0.68
N LYS A 10 -5.08 8.63 0.51
CA LYS A 10 -6.52 8.87 0.57
C LYS A 10 -7.09 8.75 -0.84
N ILE A 11 -8.05 7.86 -1.02
CA ILE A 11 -8.80 7.73 -2.27
C ILE A 11 -9.95 8.74 -2.21
N SER A 12 -10.02 9.64 -3.19
CA SER A 12 -11.12 10.59 -3.35
C SER A 12 -11.69 10.51 -4.76
N SER A 13 -12.87 11.09 -4.99
CA SER A 13 -13.45 11.23 -6.34
C SER A 13 -12.59 12.07 -7.28
N ARG A 14 -11.65 12.86 -6.76
CA ARG A 14 -10.71 13.70 -7.51
C ARG A 14 -9.38 12.98 -7.84
N GLY A 15 -9.19 11.76 -7.34
CA GLY A 15 -7.97 10.98 -7.54
C GLY A 15 -7.43 10.40 -6.24
N ILE A 16 -6.23 9.82 -6.33
CA ILE A 16 -5.52 9.20 -5.22
C ILE A 16 -4.49 10.20 -4.70
N GLU A 17 -4.68 10.68 -3.47
CA GLU A 17 -3.67 11.45 -2.74
C GLU A 17 -2.73 10.48 -2.03
N VAL A 18 -1.49 10.36 -2.51
CA VAL A 18 -0.47 9.47 -1.94
C VAL A 18 0.45 10.27 -1.04
N ASP A 19 0.67 9.79 0.18
CA ASP A 19 1.64 10.37 1.11
C ASP A 19 3.06 9.99 0.67
N GLN A 20 3.88 10.98 0.32
CA GLN A 20 5.26 10.76 -0.11
C GLN A 20 6.09 10.02 0.94
N ALA A 21 5.87 10.26 2.24
CA ALA A 21 6.62 9.59 3.29
C ALA A 21 6.36 8.06 3.29
N LYS A 22 5.14 7.64 2.97
CA LYS A 22 4.80 6.21 2.84
C LYS A 22 5.42 5.58 1.60
N VAL A 23 5.58 6.35 0.52
CA VAL A 23 6.27 5.88 -0.70
C VAL A 23 7.74 5.64 -0.42
N GLU A 24 8.41 6.54 0.29
CA GLU A 24 9.83 6.35 0.66
C GLU A 24 10.03 5.09 1.50
N VAL A 25 9.17 4.84 2.49
CA VAL A 25 9.24 3.60 3.30
C VAL A 25 9.08 2.35 2.44
N ILE A 26 8.19 2.36 1.44
CA ILE A 26 7.96 1.19 0.57
C ILE A 26 9.08 0.99 -0.45
N LYS A 27 9.71 2.07 -0.92
CA LYS A 27 10.88 1.97 -1.81
C LYS A 27 12.02 1.19 -1.16
N ASP A 28 12.20 1.36 0.14
CA ASP A 28 13.26 0.71 0.91
C ASP A 28 12.89 -0.71 1.38
N LEU A 29 11.64 -1.14 1.22
CA LEU A 29 11.22 -2.49 1.62
C LEU A 29 11.82 -3.56 0.69
N PRO A 30 12.28 -4.70 1.25
CA PRO A 30 12.76 -5.81 0.45
C PRO A 30 11.61 -6.38 -0.39
N ARG A 31 11.92 -6.75 -1.64
CA ARG A 31 10.95 -7.43 -2.50
C ARG A 31 10.52 -8.75 -1.85
N PRO A 32 9.20 -9.00 -1.72
CA PRO A 32 8.73 -10.26 -1.16
C PRO A 32 9.16 -11.43 -2.04
N LEU A 33 9.73 -12.46 -1.41
CA LEU A 33 10.35 -13.60 -2.11
C LEU A 33 9.39 -14.77 -2.34
N ASN A 34 8.21 -14.75 -1.72
CA ASN A 34 7.23 -15.83 -1.80
C ASN A 34 5.81 -15.30 -1.58
N VAL A 35 4.82 -16.16 -1.86
CA VAL A 35 3.40 -15.83 -1.76
C VAL A 35 3.01 -15.37 -0.35
N LYS A 36 3.62 -15.95 0.69
CA LYS A 36 3.37 -15.53 2.09
C LYS A 36 3.85 -14.09 2.32
N GLY A 37 5.01 -13.72 1.81
CA GLY A 37 5.55 -12.37 1.85
C GLY A 37 4.67 -11.37 1.09
N VAL A 38 4.17 -11.75 -0.09
CA VAL A 38 3.24 -10.92 -0.87
C VAL A 38 1.93 -10.69 -0.11
N ARG A 39 1.33 -11.74 0.48
CA ARG A 39 0.11 -11.63 1.27
C ARG A 39 0.29 -10.71 2.48
N SER A 40 1.40 -10.87 3.20
CA SER A 40 1.75 -10.01 4.34
C SER A 40 1.94 -8.55 3.92
N PHE A 41 2.65 -8.29 2.82
CA PHE A 41 2.87 -6.94 2.30
C PHE A 41 1.55 -6.25 1.91
N LEU A 42 0.61 -7.01 1.34
CA LEU A 42 -0.70 -6.50 0.95
C LEU A 42 -1.71 -6.46 2.10
N GLY A 43 -1.33 -6.87 3.32
CA GLY A 43 -2.25 -6.94 4.46
C GLY A 43 -3.40 -7.95 4.28
N HIS A 44 -3.21 -8.97 3.44
CA HIS A 44 -4.16 -10.08 3.29
C HIS A 44 -3.80 -11.19 4.29
N ALA A 45 -4.73 -11.48 5.20
CA ALA A 45 -4.71 -12.70 6.02
C ALA A 45 -5.09 -13.93 5.17
#